data_AF-A0A2V6W5X4-F1
#
_entry.id   AF-A0A2V6W5X4-F1
#
_cell.length_a   1.000
_cell.length_b   1.000
_cell.length_c   1.000
_cell.angle_alpha   90.00
_cell.angle_beta   90.00
_cell.angle_gamma   90.00
#
_symmetry.space_group_name_H-M   'P 1'
#
loop_
_entity.id
_entity.type
_entity.pdbx_description
1 polymer ?
#
loop_
_entity_poly.entity_id
_entity_poly.type
_entity_poly.pdbx_seq_one_letter_code
_entity_poly.pdbx_strand_id
1 'polypeptide(L)'
;MDGKEKPVTEVQQQLMLWVEQTKRLLVSLPTCFSELEQLKGEAGRFNERMSALERENQELRRSRDDLTKTFGKLKELIVGPRDEPSQTVADAPSPGSIGTLDPSALHASKVRLFSGLRQPGDKPHN
;
A
#
# COMPACT_ATOMS: atom_id res chain seq x y z
N MET A 1 66.18 8.89 9.28
CA MET A 1 65.84 7.84 8.29
C MET A 1 64.37 7.55 8.51
N ASP A 2 63.46 8.29 7.88
CA ASP A 2 62.05 8.38 8.37
C ASP A 2 61.01 8.19 7.25
N GLY A 3 61.37 7.42 6.21
CA GLY A 3 60.54 7.23 5.02
C GLY A 3 59.77 5.92 4.94
N LYS A 4 60.16 4.89 5.70
CA LYS A 4 59.59 3.54 5.57
C LYS A 4 58.44 3.20 6.52
N GLU A 5 58.27 3.92 7.62
CA GLU A 5 57.26 3.59 8.64
C GLU A 5 55.87 4.17 8.34
N LYS A 6 55.80 5.33 7.66
CA LYS A 6 54.54 5.99 7.28
C LYS A 6 53.58 5.16 6.40
N PRO A 7 54.03 4.46 5.34
CA PRO A 7 53.09 3.70 4.50
C PRO A 7 52.53 2.46 5.21
N VAL A 8 53.29 1.87 6.13
CA VAL A 8 52.86 0.68 6.89
C VAL A 8 51.74 1.04 7.86
N THR A 9 51.81 2.22 8.49
CA THR A 9 50.80 2.68 9.46
C THR A 9 49.49 3.08 8.78
N GLU A 10 49.52 3.63 7.57
CA GLU A 10 48.33 4.03 6.81
C GLU A 10 47.51 2.82 6.34
N VAL A 11 48.19 1.79 5.82
CA VAL A 11 47.58 0.50 5.45
C VAL A 11 46.99 -0.19 6.69
N GLN A 12 47.67 -0.12 7.83
CA GLN A 12 47.20 -0.72 9.09
C GLN A 12 45.95 -0.02 9.63
N GLN A 13 45.85 1.30 9.50
CA GLN A 13 44.64 2.07 9.86
C GLN A 13 43.46 1.72 8.96
N GLN A 14 43.68 1.63 7.64
CA GLN A 14 42.63 1.22 6.70
C GLN A 14 42.14 -0.20 7.00
N LEU A 15 43.04 -1.12 7.33
CA LEU A 15 42.69 -2.49 7.70
C LEU A 15 41.84 -2.52 8.98
N MET A 16 42.19 -1.75 10.02
CA MET A 16 41.37 -1.67 11.22
C MET A 16 39.96 -1.15 10.94
N LEU A 17 39.85 -0.13 10.08
CA LEU A 17 38.57 0.47 9.73
C LEU A 17 37.68 -0.52 8.96
N TRP A 18 38.28 -1.28 8.03
CA TRP A 18 37.62 -2.39 7.34
C TRP A 18 37.17 -3.50 8.30
N VAL A 19 38.01 -3.88 9.27
CA VAL A 19 37.68 -4.90 10.27
C VAL A 19 36.50 -4.43 11.14
N GLU A 20 36.48 -3.17 11.58
CA GLU A 20 35.35 -2.64 12.32
C GLU A 20 34.07 -2.61 11.50
N GLN A 21 34.12 -2.12 10.26
CA GLN A 21 32.95 -2.09 9.38
C GLN A 21 32.40 -3.49 9.11
N THR A 22 33.29 -4.46 8.85
CA THR A 22 32.91 -5.86 8.62
C THR A 22 32.30 -6.48 9.87
N LYS A 23 32.84 -6.20 11.07
CA LYS A 23 32.26 -6.65 12.34
C LYS A 23 30.86 -6.09 12.55
N ARG A 24 30.65 -4.79 12.28
CA ARG A 24 29.33 -4.16 12.39
C ARG A 24 28.33 -4.82 11.44
N LEU A 25 28.74 -5.05 10.19
CA LEU A 25 27.91 -5.73 9.19
C LEU A 25 27.57 -7.16 9.59
N LEU A 26 28.53 -7.93 10.09
CA LEU A 26 28.31 -9.31 10.57
C LEU A 26 27.30 -9.38 11.72
N VAL A 27 27.26 -8.36 12.57
CA VAL A 27 26.29 -8.28 13.68
C VAL A 27 24.91 -7.85 13.18
N SER A 28 24.81 -6.92 12.23
CA SER A 28 23.52 -6.38 11.77
C SER A 28 22.82 -7.25 10.71
N LEU A 29 23.58 -7.97 9.88
CA LEU A 29 23.04 -8.78 8.78
C LEU A 29 22.02 -9.83 9.24
N PRO A 30 22.26 -10.62 10.30
CA PRO A 30 21.28 -11.61 10.77
C PRO A 30 19.94 -10.99 11.15
N THR A 31 19.95 -9.83 11.80
CA THR A 31 18.74 -9.09 12.16
C THR A 31 17.99 -8.64 10.90
N CYS A 32 18.67 -8.05 9.92
CA CYS A 32 18.05 -7.68 8.65
C CYS A 32 17.47 -8.90 7.91
N PHE A 33 18.15 -10.04 7.92
CA PHE A 33 17.62 -11.26 7.30
C PHE A 33 16.36 -11.76 8.01
N SER A 34 16.35 -11.75 9.35
CA SER A 34 15.17 -12.11 10.13
C SER A 34 13.99 -11.19 9.85
N GLU A 35 14.21 -9.88 9.77
CA GLU A 35 13.17 -8.90 9.45
C GLU A 35 12.62 -9.10 8.03
N LEU A 36 13.49 -9.36 7.05
CA LEU A 36 13.07 -9.66 5.68
C LEU A 36 12.25 -10.94 5.59
N GLU A 37 12.62 -11.98 6.34
CA GLU A 37 11.87 -13.24 6.37
C GLU A 37 10.48 -13.06 7.01
N GLN A 38 10.39 -12.27 8.09
CA GLN A 38 9.12 -11.89 8.70
C GLN A 38 8.23 -11.09 7.73
N LEU A 39 8.78 -10.06 7.09
CA LEU A 39 8.07 -9.25 6.09
C LEU A 39 7.58 -10.08 4.91
N LYS A 40 8.40 -11.03 4.44
CA LYS A 40 7.98 -11.98 3.40
C LYS A 40 6.79 -12.83 3.85
N GLY A 41 6.81 -13.31 5.09
CA GLY A 41 5.68 -14.04 5.69
C GLY A 41 4.42 -13.19 5.82
N GLU A 42 4.55 -11.94 6.25
CA GLU A 42 3.45 -10.97 6.34
C GLU A 42 2.85 -10.66 4.98
N ALA A 43 3.68 -10.42 3.96
CA ALA A 43 3.23 -10.20 2.60
C ALA A 43 2.45 -11.41 2.05
N GLY A 44 2.89 -12.64 2.36
CA GLY A 44 2.17 -13.86 2.02
C GLY A 44 0.76 -13.91 2.63
N ARG A 45 0.67 -13.72 3.95
CA ARG A 45 -0.63 -13.70 4.67
C ARG A 45 -1.55 -12.59 4.18
N PHE A 46 -0.99 -11.42 3.88
CA PHE A 46 -1.75 -10.30 3.32
C PHE A 46 -2.33 -10.66 1.95
N ASN A 47 -1.52 -11.26 1.07
CA ASN A 47 -1.96 -11.67 -0.26
C ASN A 47 -3.07 -12.74 -0.21
N GLU A 48 -2.94 -13.72 0.70
CA GLU A 48 -3.99 -14.72 0.95
C GLU A 48 -5.30 -14.06 1.41
N ARG A 49 -5.21 -13.09 2.34
CA ARG A 49 -6.38 -12.37 2.83
C ARG A 49 -7.05 -11.53 1.73
N MET A 50 -6.26 -10.85 0.90
CA MET A 50 -6.77 -10.11 -0.26
C MET A 50 -7.49 -11.03 -1.23
N SER A 51 -6.89 -12.19 -1.56
CA SER A 51 -7.50 -13.18 -2.44
C SER A 51 -8.81 -13.75 -1.88
N ALA A 52 -8.90 -13.93 -0.56
CA ALA A 52 -10.14 -14.35 0.10
C ALA A 52 -11.23 -13.28 0.02
N LEU A 53 -10.88 -12.02 0.31
CA LEU A 53 -11.80 -10.88 0.23
C LEU A 53 -12.29 -10.64 -1.20
N GLU A 54 -11.44 -10.82 -2.21
CA GLU A 54 -11.84 -10.73 -3.61
C GLU A 54 -12.88 -11.80 -3.98
N ARG A 55 -12.68 -13.03 -3.52
CA ARG A 55 -13.66 -14.12 -3.70
C ARG A 55 -14.98 -13.81 -3.01
N GLU A 56 -14.95 -13.39 -1.74
CA GLU A 56 -16.15 -12.97 -1.00
C GLU A 56 -16.87 -11.81 -1.71
N ASN A 57 -16.14 -10.82 -2.23
CA ASN A 57 -16.74 -9.70 -2.94
C ASN A 57 -17.43 -10.14 -4.24
N GLN A 58 -16.83 -11.06 -4.99
CA GLN A 58 -17.44 -11.64 -6.20
C GLN A 58 -18.73 -12.40 -5.85
N GLU A 59 -18.73 -13.17 -4.76
CA GLU A 59 -19.90 -13.89 -4.29
C GLU A 59 -21.02 -12.93 -3.86
N LEU A 60 -20.68 -11.86 -3.13
CA LEU A 60 -21.64 -10.82 -2.76
C LEU A 60 -22.26 -10.12 -3.97
N ARG A 61 -21.47 -9.85 -5.02
CA ARG A 61 -22.00 -9.26 -6.27
C ARG A 61 -22.99 -10.20 -6.94
N ARG A 62 -22.65 -11.50 -7.05
CA ARG A 62 -23.56 -12.51 -7.61
C ARG A 62 -24.85 -12.61 -6.79
N SER A 63 -24.73 -12.68 -5.46
CA SER A 63 -25.86 -12.72 -4.55
C SER A 63 -26.76 -11.49 -4.70
N ARG A 64 -26.18 -10.29 -4.82
CA ARG A 64 -26.92 -9.05 -5.06
C ARG A 64 -27.63 -9.05 -6.43
N ASP A 65 -26.99 -9.55 -7.47
CA ASP A 65 -27.61 -9.64 -8.80
C ASP A 65 -28.76 -10.65 -8.81
N ASP A 66 -28.62 -11.78 -8.12
CA ASP A 66 -29.69 -12.78 -7.98
C ASP A 66 -30.84 -12.28 -7.10
N LEU A 67 -30.54 -11.52 -6.04
CA LEU A 67 -31.55 -10.83 -5.26
C LEU A 67 -32.32 -9.80 -6.10
N THR A 68 -31.62 -9.06 -6.96
CA THR A 68 -32.25 -8.09 -7.88
C THR A 68 -33.19 -8.80 -8.86
N LYS A 69 -32.77 -9.95 -9.42
CA LYS A 69 -33.63 -10.76 -10.31
C LYS A 69 -34.86 -11.32 -9.58
N THR A 70 -34.68 -11.86 -8.38
CA THR A 70 -35.80 -12.43 -7.61
C THR A 70 -36.79 -11.34 -7.18
N PHE A 71 -36.29 -10.17 -6.79
CA PHE A 71 -37.13 -9.01 -6.51
C PHE A 71 -37.89 -8.53 -7.75
N GLY A 72 -37.24 -8.50 -8.92
CA GLY A 72 -37.91 -8.18 -10.19
C GLY A 72 -39.07 -9.13 -10.51
N LYS A 73 -38.83 -10.45 -10.41
CA LYS A 73 -39.88 -11.47 -10.60
C LYS A 73 -41.01 -11.33 -9.59
N LEU A 74 -40.69 -11.06 -8.32
CA LEU A 74 -41.70 -10.82 -7.29
C LEU A 74 -42.55 -9.59 -7.62
N LYS A 75 -41.93 -8.51 -8.11
CA LYS A 75 -42.64 -7.31 -8.55
C LYS A 75 -43.58 -7.60 -9.72
N GLU A 76 -43.14 -8.38 -10.72
CA GLU A 76 -44.00 -8.81 -11.83
C GLU A 76 -45.18 -9.66 -11.37
N LEU A 77 -44.98 -10.56 -10.40
CA LEU A 77 -46.04 -11.39 -9.82
C LEU A 77 -47.06 -10.56 -9.02
N ILE A 78 -46.61 -9.55 -8.28
CA ILE A 78 -47.48 -8.71 -7.44
C ILE A 78 -48.25 -7.68 -8.29
N VAL A 79 -47.60 -7.07 -9.27
CA VAL A 79 -48.16 -5.98 -10.08
C VAL A 79 -48.87 -6.50 -11.33
N GLY A 80 -48.60 -7.74 -11.76
CA GLY A 80 -49.01 -8.28 -13.06
C GLY A 80 -48.21 -7.68 -14.23
N PRO A 81 -48.31 -8.23 -15.45
CA PRO A 81 -47.68 -7.65 -16.63
C PRO A 81 -48.35 -6.31 -16.93
N ARG A 82 -47.71 -5.23 -16.47
CA ARG A 82 -48.16 -3.87 -16.77
C ARG A 82 -47.62 -3.53 -18.17
N ASP A 83 -48.49 -3.57 -19.17
CA ASP A 83 -48.26 -2.84 -20.41
C ASP A 83 -48.23 -1.35 -20.06
N GLU A 84 -47.05 -0.77 -19.86
CA GLU A 84 -46.88 0.67 -19.90
C GLU A 84 -45.61 1.07 -20.66
N PRO A 85 -45.71 2.12 -21.49
CA PRO A 85 -44.64 2.53 -22.39
C PRO A 85 -43.46 3.06 -21.58
N SER A 86 -42.27 2.81 -22.10
CA SER A 86 -41.00 3.29 -21.57
C SER A 86 -41.02 4.80 -21.34
N GLN A 87 -41.38 5.23 -20.13
CA GLN A 87 -41.16 6.60 -19.70
C GLN A 87 -39.70 6.69 -19.27
N THR A 88 -38.86 7.07 -20.23
CA THR A 88 -37.49 7.50 -20.01
C THR A 88 -37.54 8.67 -19.03
N VAL A 89 -37.28 8.40 -17.75
CA VAL A 89 -37.12 9.46 -16.76
C VAL A 89 -35.80 10.15 -17.10
N ALA A 90 -35.91 11.37 -17.63
CA ALA A 90 -34.79 12.24 -17.88
C ALA A 90 -34.10 12.63 -16.56
N ASP A 91 -32.77 12.72 -16.67
CA ASP A 91 -31.80 13.36 -15.78
C ASP A 91 -31.50 12.77 -14.40
N ALA A 92 -30.44 11.94 -14.37
CA ALA A 92 -29.39 12.07 -13.36
C ALA A 92 -28.12 12.59 -14.08
N PRO A 93 -27.32 13.48 -13.47
CA PRO A 93 -26.19 14.10 -14.15
C PRO A 93 -25.20 13.03 -14.58
N SER A 94 -24.84 13.05 -15.87
CA SER A 94 -23.80 12.18 -16.42
C SER A 94 -22.49 12.38 -15.64
N PRO A 95 -21.70 11.30 -15.41
CA PRO A 95 -20.33 11.48 -14.95
C PRO A 95 -19.63 12.33 -16.00
N GLY A 96 -19.11 13.48 -15.55
CA GLY A 96 -18.57 14.51 -16.41
C GLY A 96 -17.68 13.93 -17.50
N SER A 97 -17.93 14.40 -18.72
CA SER A 97 -16.93 14.48 -19.77
C SER A 97 -15.63 14.98 -19.11
N ILE A 98 -14.62 14.12 -19.01
CA ILE A 98 -13.25 14.55 -18.78
C ILE A 98 -12.88 15.32 -20.04
N GLY A 99 -13.21 16.61 -20.03
CA GLY A 99 -12.60 17.59 -20.90
C GLY A 99 -11.09 17.43 -20.73
N THR A 100 -10.41 17.30 -21.86
CA THR A 100 -8.99 17.60 -22.05
C THR A 100 -8.37 18.34 -20.87
N LEU A 101 -7.68 17.60 -20.02
CA LEU A 101 -6.78 18.14 -19.03
C LEU A 101 -5.63 18.82 -19.79
N ASP A 102 -5.63 20.14 -19.75
CA ASP A 102 -4.46 20.97 -20.02
C ASP A 102 -3.26 20.42 -19.21
N PRO A 103 -2.12 20.08 -19.84
CA PRO A 103 -0.98 19.45 -19.18
C PRO A 103 -0.23 20.37 -18.20
N SER A 104 -0.69 21.62 -18.00
CA SER A 104 0.06 22.63 -17.25
C SER A 104 -0.18 22.66 -15.73
N ALA A 105 -1.08 21.83 -15.18
CA ALA A 105 -1.38 21.81 -13.74
C ALA A 105 -0.68 20.67 -12.94
N LEU A 106 0.28 19.99 -13.56
CA LEU A 106 0.95 18.80 -13.03
C LEU A 106 2.15 19.14 -12.12
N HIS A 107 2.04 20.09 -11.19
CA HIS A 107 3.13 20.34 -10.23
C HIS A 107 2.68 21.05 -8.96
N ALA A 108 1.98 20.35 -8.06
CA ALA A 108 2.14 20.52 -6.60
C ALA A 108 1.17 19.61 -5.84
N SER A 109 1.58 18.37 -5.59
CA SER A 109 1.08 17.66 -4.42
C SER A 109 2.22 16.83 -3.83
N LYS A 110 3.09 17.50 -3.07
CA LYS A 110 4.00 16.83 -2.16
C LYS A 110 3.20 16.46 -0.92
N VAL A 111 2.64 15.26 -0.93
CA VAL A 111 2.10 14.60 0.26
C VAL A 111 3.26 14.37 1.22
N ARG A 112 3.36 15.22 2.26
CA ARG A 112 4.32 15.08 3.36
C ARG A 112 3.74 14.06 4.34
N LEU A 113 3.92 12.78 4.08
CA LEU A 113 3.75 11.73 5.09
C LEU A 113 4.95 11.77 6.05
N PHE A 114 4.71 11.42 7.31
CA PHE A 114 5.63 11.44 8.47
C PHE A 114 5.67 12.76 9.26
N SER A 115 4.63 12.98 10.07
CA SER A 115 4.76 13.71 11.34
C SER A 115 4.54 12.71 12.48
N GLY A 116 5.63 12.25 13.08
CA GLY A 116 5.58 11.30 14.20
C GLY A 116 6.94 10.80 14.68
N LEU A 117 7.99 11.63 14.64
CA LEU A 117 9.21 11.34 15.42
C LEU A 117 9.02 11.88 16.83
N ARG A 118 8.72 10.99 17.78
CA ARG A 118 8.81 11.29 19.20
C ARG A 118 10.31 11.43 19.53
N GLN A 119 10.75 12.63 19.92
CA GLN A 119 12.11 12.84 20.42
C GLN A 119 12.29 12.15 21.79
N PRO A 120 13.44 11.54 22.08
CA PRO A 120 13.73 11.01 23.41
C PRO A 120 14.11 12.18 24.32
N GLY A 121 13.18 12.66 25.14
CA GLY A 121 13.49 13.77 26.07
C GLY A 121 12.34 14.26 26.94
N ASP A 122 11.08 14.09 26.55
CA ASP A 122 9.97 14.64 27.34
C ASP A 122 9.61 13.73 28.52
N LYS A 123 10.07 14.13 29.72
CA LYS A 123 9.54 13.64 30.99
C LYS A 123 8.14 14.23 31.22
N PRO A 124 7.14 13.43 31.61
CA PRO A 124 5.86 13.96 32.04
C PRO A 124 6.02 14.62 33.42
N HIS A 125 5.65 15.89 33.53
CA HIS A 125 5.32 16.50 34.82
C HIS A 125 3.95 16.01 35.24
N ASN A 126 3.90 15.28 36.34
CA ASN A 126 2.79 15.21 37.29
C ASN A 126 3.38 15.06 38.69
#